data_AF-A0A022R3G9-F1
#
_entry.id   AF-A0A022R3G9-F1
#
_cell.length_a   1.000
_cell.length_b   1.000
_cell.length_c   1.000
_cell.angle_alpha   90.00
_cell.angle_beta   90.00
_cell.angle_gamma   90.00
#
_symmetry.space_group_name_H-M   'P 1'
#
loop_
_entity.id
_entity.type
_entity.pdbx_description
1 polymer ?
#
loop_
_entity_poly.entity_id
_entity_poly.type
_entity_poly.pdbx_seq_one_letter_code
_entity_poly.pdbx_strand_id
1 'polypeptide(L)'
;NCHITSIATPVAPGARVINGAVTANGRASKEENSGFAFVNCTIGGTGRIWLGRAWRPFSTVVFLNTTMSDIIASEGWNDFNDPTRDQTIFYGEYNCTGDGANTTLRAPYAQRLNDTQASLFLNVSFIDADLWLQSYTSQLI
;
A
#
# COMPACT_ATOMS: atom_id res chain seq x y z
N ASN A 1 14.90 -6.92 -3.34
CA ASN A 1 15.14 -5.47 -3.13
C ASN A 1 14.02 -4.66 -3.77
N CYS A 2 12.94 -4.40 -3.03
CA CYS A 2 11.82 -3.59 -3.49
C CYS A 2 11.99 -2.13 -3.01
N HIS A 3 12.14 -1.19 -3.93
CA HIS A 3 12.30 0.24 -3.62
C HIS A 3 11.30 1.07 -4.43
N ILE A 4 10.48 1.86 -3.74
CA ILE A 4 9.50 2.77 -4.32
C ILE A 4 10.01 4.19 -4.07
N THR A 5 10.35 4.89 -5.16
CA THR A 5 10.88 6.26 -5.10
C THR A 5 9.90 7.22 -5.75
N SER A 6 9.29 8.09 -4.96
CA SER A 6 8.47 9.19 -5.45
C SER A 6 9.33 10.24 -6.12
N ILE A 7 8.89 10.70 -7.28
CA ILE A 7 9.46 11.82 -8.03
C ILE A 7 8.52 13.03 -8.06
N ALA A 8 7.52 13.06 -7.17
CA ALA A 8 6.61 14.20 -7.05
C ALA A 8 7.40 15.45 -6.65
N THR A 9 6.93 16.62 -7.11
CA THR A 9 7.60 17.89 -6.83
C THR A 9 7.84 18.07 -5.33
N PRO A 10 9.06 18.41 -4.88
CA PRO A 10 9.30 18.70 -3.47
C PRO A 10 8.32 19.74 -2.93
N VAL A 11 7.80 19.50 -1.72
CA VAL A 11 6.97 20.48 -1.02
C VAL A 11 7.78 21.16 0.07
N ALA A 12 7.41 22.40 0.41
CA ALA A 12 8.04 23.09 1.54
C ALA A 12 7.80 22.31 2.85
N PRO A 13 8.75 22.31 3.81
CA PRO A 13 8.54 21.71 5.11
C PRO A 13 7.25 22.20 5.78
N GLY A 14 6.44 21.28 6.30
CA GLY A 14 5.15 21.60 6.92
C GLY A 14 3.99 21.87 5.96
N ALA A 15 4.22 21.94 4.64
CA ALA A 15 3.15 22.04 3.67
C ALA A 15 2.30 20.75 3.65
N ARG A 16 0.97 20.90 3.65
CA ARG A 16 0.01 19.78 3.63
C ARG A 16 -0.58 19.52 2.24
N VAL A 17 0.04 20.07 1.19
CA VAL A 17 -0.44 19.88 -0.19
C VAL A 17 -0.02 18.50 -0.66
N ILE A 18 -1.02 17.63 -0.88
CA ILE A 18 -0.79 16.30 -1.44
C ILE A 18 -0.59 16.43 -2.95
N ASN A 19 0.50 15.88 -3.47
CA ASN A 19 0.86 16.00 -4.88
C ASN A 19 1.27 14.66 -5.53
N GLY A 20 0.97 13.54 -4.87
CA GLY A 20 1.19 12.22 -5.45
C GLY A 20 0.45 11.12 -4.69
N ALA A 21 0.39 9.95 -5.31
CA ALA A 21 -0.07 8.71 -4.68
C ALA A 21 0.78 7.56 -5.23
N VAL A 22 1.24 6.67 -4.35
CA VAL A 22 2.03 5.49 -4.75
C VAL A 22 1.17 4.54 -5.57
N THR A 23 -0.10 4.39 -5.22
CA THR A 23 -1.00 3.41 -5.84
C THR A 23 -2.35 4.00 -6.27
N ALA A 24 -2.96 3.36 -7.27
CA ALA A 24 -4.31 3.63 -7.73
C ALA A 24 -4.97 2.32 -8.19
N ASN A 25 -5.25 1.41 -7.24
CA ASN A 25 -5.83 0.10 -7.58
C ASN A 25 -7.27 0.25 -8.12
N GLY A 26 -7.57 -0.50 -9.18
CA GLY A 26 -8.78 -0.37 -9.98
C GLY A 26 -9.81 -1.47 -9.78
N ARG A 27 -9.77 -2.21 -8.67
CA ARG A 27 -10.74 -3.29 -8.41
C ARG A 27 -12.17 -2.74 -8.34
N ALA A 28 -13.06 -3.22 -9.20
CA ALA A 28 -14.38 -2.64 -9.42
C ALA A 28 -15.52 -3.35 -8.68
N SER A 29 -15.33 -4.62 -8.28
CA SER A 29 -16.34 -5.39 -7.55
C SER A 29 -15.72 -6.36 -6.54
N LYS A 30 -16.57 -6.91 -5.65
CA LYS A 30 -16.14 -7.92 -4.67
C LYS A 30 -15.78 -9.26 -5.32
N GLU A 31 -16.35 -9.56 -6.48
CA GLU A 31 -16.13 -10.81 -7.23
C GLU A 31 -14.76 -10.86 -7.91
N GLU A 32 -14.15 -9.70 -8.20
CA GLU A 32 -12.80 -9.64 -8.74
C GLU A 32 -11.79 -10.06 -7.68
N ASN A 33 -10.90 -11.01 -8.01
CA ASN A 33 -9.81 -11.43 -7.13
C ASN A 33 -8.51 -10.69 -7.50
N SER A 34 -8.46 -9.37 -7.24
CA SER A 34 -7.31 -8.54 -7.57
C SER A 34 -6.92 -7.58 -6.44
N GLY A 35 -5.70 -7.08 -6.46
CA GLY A 35 -5.19 -6.14 -5.47
C GLY A 35 -3.69 -5.92 -5.64
N PHE A 36 -3.13 -4.97 -4.89
CA PHE A 36 -1.67 -4.77 -4.82
C PHE A 36 -1.15 -5.11 -3.42
N ALA A 37 -0.10 -5.93 -3.37
CA ALA A 37 0.61 -6.24 -2.13
C ALA A 37 2.09 -5.87 -2.27
N PHE A 38 2.57 -5.00 -1.39
CA PHE A 38 3.97 -4.59 -1.32
C PHE A 38 4.59 -5.17 -0.05
N VAL A 39 5.50 -6.13 -0.20
CA VAL A 39 6.10 -6.90 0.89
C VAL A 39 7.60 -6.63 0.95
N ASN A 40 8.13 -6.29 2.14
CA ASN A 40 9.55 -6.02 2.37
C ASN A 40 10.10 -4.92 1.43
N CYS A 41 9.36 -3.82 1.31
CA CYS A 41 9.71 -2.68 0.46
C CYS A 41 10.23 -1.49 1.29
N THR A 42 10.79 -0.50 0.59
CA THR A 42 11.02 0.84 1.16
C THR A 42 10.34 1.90 0.32
N ILE A 43 9.74 2.92 0.95
CA ILE A 43 9.13 4.07 0.27
C ILE A 43 9.85 5.37 0.65
N GLY A 44 10.35 6.08 -0.35
CA GLY A 44 11.02 7.37 -0.19
C GLY A 44 10.95 8.26 -1.42
N GLY A 45 11.81 9.26 -1.49
CA GLY A 45 11.86 10.23 -2.60
C GLY A 45 11.37 11.61 -2.18
N THR A 46 10.62 12.28 -3.06
CA THR A 46 10.21 13.68 -2.89
C THR A 46 8.69 13.87 -2.90
N GLY A 47 8.26 15.04 -2.41
CA GLY A 47 6.87 15.47 -2.39
C GLY A 47 6.14 15.12 -1.10
N ARG A 48 4.80 15.16 -1.17
CA ARG A 48 3.90 14.75 -0.08
C ARG A 48 2.79 13.91 -0.68
N ILE A 49 2.79 12.62 -0.36
CA ILE A 49 2.04 11.63 -1.14
C ILE A 49 1.19 10.72 -0.27
N TRP A 50 0.13 10.18 -0.85
CA TRP A 50 -0.59 9.05 -0.28
C TRP A 50 0.08 7.72 -0.62
N LEU A 51 -0.10 6.73 0.26
CA LEU A 51 0.12 5.31 -0.04
C LEU A 51 -0.79 4.83 -1.17
N GLY A 52 -2.01 5.36 -1.27
CA GLY A 52 -2.91 5.04 -2.36
C GLY A 52 -4.13 5.92 -2.45
N ARG A 53 -4.73 5.93 -3.65
CA ARG A 53 -6.06 6.48 -3.89
C ARG A 53 -6.98 5.45 -4.55
N ALA A 54 -8.25 5.42 -4.17
CA ALA A 54 -9.19 4.40 -4.64
C ALA A 54 -9.69 4.70 -6.05
N TRP A 55 -9.00 4.22 -7.09
CA TRP A 55 -9.46 4.48 -8.46
C TRP A 55 -10.84 3.86 -8.72
N ARG A 56 -11.18 2.75 -8.05
CA ARG A 56 -12.49 2.10 -8.09
C ARG A 56 -12.97 1.69 -6.68
N PRO A 57 -14.29 1.42 -6.49
CA PRO A 57 -14.89 1.25 -5.17
C PRO A 57 -14.37 0.09 -4.32
N PHE A 58 -13.83 -0.97 -4.91
CA PHE A 58 -13.30 -2.14 -4.19
C PHE A 58 -11.77 -2.16 -4.16
N SER A 59 -11.13 -1.01 -4.40
CA SER A 59 -9.67 -0.86 -4.42
C SER A 59 -9.02 -1.56 -3.23
N THR A 60 -8.10 -2.49 -3.53
CA THR A 60 -7.40 -3.31 -2.53
C THR A 60 -5.89 -3.08 -2.62
N VAL A 61 -5.29 -2.53 -1.57
CA VAL A 61 -3.84 -2.26 -1.50
C VAL A 61 -3.33 -2.52 -0.09
N VAL A 62 -2.22 -3.23 0.04
CA VAL A 62 -1.55 -3.48 1.33
C VAL A 62 -0.05 -3.22 1.26
N PHE A 63 0.49 -2.66 2.34
CA PHE A 63 1.92 -2.52 2.59
C PHE A 63 2.29 -3.35 3.82
N LEU A 64 3.22 -4.30 3.67
CA LEU A 64 3.64 -5.21 4.72
C LEU A 64 5.17 -5.13 4.89
N ASN A 65 5.63 -5.05 6.14
CA ASN A 65 7.06 -4.96 6.49
C ASN A 65 7.78 -3.87 5.69
N THR A 66 7.12 -2.73 5.47
CA THR A 66 7.61 -1.67 4.58
C THR A 66 8.12 -0.48 5.38
N THR A 67 9.34 -0.04 5.11
CA THR A 67 9.89 1.19 5.71
C THR A 67 9.44 2.42 4.90
N MET A 68 8.90 3.43 5.56
CA MET A 68 8.31 4.62 4.94
C MET A 68 8.99 5.89 5.48
N SER A 69 9.55 6.70 4.59
CA SER A 69 10.03 8.04 4.95
C SER A 69 8.87 9.03 5.19
N ASP A 70 9.21 10.20 5.75
CA ASP A 70 8.29 11.26 6.13
C ASP A 70 7.52 11.92 4.96
N ILE A 71 7.78 11.55 3.70
CA ILE A 71 7.00 12.03 2.56
C ILE A 71 5.56 11.49 2.53
N ILE A 72 5.27 10.42 3.29
CA ILE A 72 3.93 9.85 3.39
C ILE A 72 3.02 10.77 4.20
N ALA A 73 1.88 11.14 3.61
CA ALA A 73 0.83 11.91 4.25
C ALA A 73 0.30 11.23 5.51
N SER A 74 -0.09 12.03 6.52
CA SER A 74 -0.56 11.52 7.81
C SER A 74 -1.81 10.64 7.66
N GLU A 75 -2.74 11.10 6.84
CA GLU A 75 -3.96 10.39 6.46
C GLU A 75 -3.67 9.12 5.65
N GLY A 76 -2.51 9.07 4.98
CA GLY A 76 -1.97 7.93 4.24
C GLY A 76 -2.74 7.53 2.99
N TRP A 77 -4.06 7.66 2.99
CA TRP A 77 -4.95 7.08 1.99
C TRP A 77 -6.02 8.10 1.55
N ASN A 78 -6.52 7.91 0.34
CA ASN A 78 -7.64 8.68 -0.18
C ASN A 78 -8.66 7.74 -0.84
N ASP A 79 -9.91 7.85 -0.45
CA ASP A 79 -11.09 7.15 -0.99
C ASP A 79 -11.51 7.70 -2.36
N PHE A 80 -10.69 8.54 -2.98
CA PHE A 80 -11.03 9.33 -4.17
C PHE A 80 -12.11 10.38 -3.90
N ASN A 81 -12.20 10.85 -2.65
CA ASN A 81 -13.18 11.82 -2.16
C ASN A 81 -14.62 11.31 -2.33
N ASP A 82 -14.83 10.02 -2.05
CA ASP A 82 -16.10 9.32 -2.19
C ASP A 82 -16.30 8.41 -0.96
N PRO A 83 -16.91 8.94 0.13
CA PRO A 83 -17.07 8.22 1.39
C PRO A 83 -17.91 6.95 1.28
N THR A 84 -18.64 6.75 0.18
CA THR A 84 -19.39 5.51 -0.05
C THR A 84 -18.47 4.30 -0.23
N ARG A 85 -17.18 4.54 -0.54
CA ARG A 85 -16.16 3.51 -0.76
C ARG A 85 -15.49 3.03 0.51
N ASP A 86 -15.60 3.77 1.60
CA ASP A 86 -14.97 3.46 2.89
C ASP A 86 -15.33 2.05 3.40
N GLN A 87 -16.52 1.57 3.04
CA GLN A 87 -17.02 0.25 3.44
C GLN A 87 -16.51 -0.89 2.54
N THR A 88 -15.98 -0.59 1.35
CA THR A 88 -15.65 -1.57 0.31
C THR A 88 -14.18 -1.62 -0.06
N ILE A 89 -13.43 -0.54 0.17
CA ILE A 89 -11.97 -0.53 -0.01
C ILE A 89 -11.27 -1.37 1.05
N PHE A 90 -10.13 -1.95 0.68
CA PHE A 90 -9.27 -2.66 1.61
C PHE A 90 -7.87 -2.05 1.56
N TYR A 91 -7.60 -1.13 2.48
CA TYR A 91 -6.30 -0.48 2.65
C TYR A 91 -5.67 -0.91 3.95
N GLY A 92 -4.52 -1.59 3.87
CA GLY A 92 -3.89 -2.22 5.02
C GLY A 92 -2.41 -1.88 5.16
N GLU A 93 -2.00 -1.65 6.41
CA GLU A 93 -0.58 -1.56 6.79
C GLU A 93 -0.29 -2.64 7.85
N TYR A 94 0.80 -3.39 7.66
CA TYR A 94 1.28 -4.42 8.60
C TYR A 94 2.76 -4.22 8.87
N ASN A 95 3.12 -4.01 10.15
CA ASN A 95 4.51 -3.92 10.60
C ASN A 95 5.37 -2.94 9.77
N CYS A 96 4.78 -1.84 9.33
CA CYS A 96 5.48 -0.76 8.65
C CYS A 96 6.24 0.11 9.66
N THR A 97 7.40 0.64 9.26
CA THR A 97 8.32 1.39 10.13
C THR A 97 8.80 2.69 9.46
N GLY A 98 9.47 3.55 10.21
CA GLY A 98 10.00 4.83 9.71
C GLY A 98 9.05 6.00 9.93
N ASP A 99 9.52 7.21 9.63
CA ASP A 99 8.85 8.47 9.99
C ASP A 99 7.48 8.65 9.32
N GLY A 100 7.26 8.04 8.15
CA GLY A 100 5.98 8.04 7.43
C GLY A 100 4.99 6.97 7.87
N ALA A 101 5.40 6.01 8.71
CA ALA A 101 4.59 4.84 9.08
C ALA A 101 3.69 5.06 10.30
N ASN A 102 3.68 6.26 10.90
CA ASN A 102 2.80 6.55 12.02
C ASN A 102 1.32 6.51 11.57
N THR A 103 0.57 5.54 12.09
CA THR A 103 -0.83 5.31 11.70
C THR A 103 -1.86 6.12 12.49
N THR A 104 -1.45 6.91 13.49
CA THR A 104 -2.36 7.58 14.45
C THR A 104 -3.36 8.52 13.78
N LEU A 105 -2.98 9.11 12.65
CA LEU A 105 -3.78 10.08 11.89
C LEU A 105 -4.27 9.54 10.54
N ARG A 106 -4.19 8.22 10.32
CA ARG A 106 -4.67 7.60 9.07
C ARG A 106 -6.16 7.82 8.89
N ALA A 107 -6.59 7.79 7.63
CA ALA A 107 -8.00 7.80 7.32
C ALA A 107 -8.74 6.67 8.09
N PRO A 108 -9.95 6.89 8.63
CA PRO A 108 -10.61 5.94 9.52
C PRO A 108 -10.88 4.54 8.92
N TYR A 109 -11.00 4.46 7.59
CA TYR A 109 -11.18 3.21 6.86
C TYR A 109 -9.87 2.42 6.62
N ALA A 110 -8.72 3.01 6.92
CA ALA A 110 -7.44 2.31 6.83
C ALA A 110 -7.30 1.29 7.95
N GLN A 111 -6.80 0.12 7.63
CA GLN A 111 -6.70 -1.01 8.54
C GLN A 111 -5.26 -1.19 9.03
N ARG A 112 -5.10 -1.28 10.34
CA ARG A 112 -3.91 -1.87 10.93
C ARG A 112 -4.11 -3.38 10.96
N LEU A 113 -3.43 -4.09 10.09
CA LEU A 113 -3.62 -5.54 9.95
C LEU A 113 -2.99 -6.28 11.14
N ASN A 114 -3.61 -7.38 11.54
CA ASN A 114 -3.01 -8.38 12.44
C ASN A 114 -2.29 -9.49 11.64
N ASP A 115 -1.61 -10.40 12.34
CA ASP A 115 -0.84 -11.48 11.72
C ASP A 115 -1.69 -12.36 10.79
N THR A 116 -2.92 -12.70 11.21
CA THR A 116 -3.83 -13.51 10.39
C THR A 116 -4.21 -12.80 9.10
N GLN A 117 -4.60 -11.53 9.16
CA GLN A 117 -4.94 -10.73 7.99
C GLN A 117 -3.74 -10.52 7.07
N ALA A 118 -2.56 -10.25 7.65
CA ALA A 118 -1.31 -10.06 6.92
C ALA A 118 -0.84 -11.33 6.20
N SER A 119 -1.03 -12.50 6.80
CA SER A 119 -0.59 -13.79 6.24
C SER A 119 -1.15 -14.08 4.85
N LEU A 120 -2.37 -13.59 4.57
CA LEU A 120 -3.02 -13.70 3.25
C LEU A 120 -2.24 -13.00 2.13
N PHE A 121 -1.48 -11.95 2.47
CA PHE A 121 -0.72 -11.15 1.53
C PHE A 121 0.80 -11.39 1.61
N LEU A 122 1.28 -11.98 2.71
CA LEU A 122 2.67 -12.44 2.84
C LEU A 122 2.91 -13.75 2.09
N ASN A 123 1.86 -14.55 1.89
CA ASN A 123 1.95 -15.81 1.16
C ASN A 123 1.89 -15.60 -0.35
N VAL A 124 2.71 -16.34 -1.09
CA VAL A 124 2.73 -16.36 -2.56
C VAL A 124 1.46 -16.95 -3.18
N SER A 125 0.60 -17.59 -2.38
CA SER A 125 -0.75 -17.97 -2.80
C SER A 125 -1.61 -16.77 -3.23
N PHE A 126 -1.30 -15.55 -2.77
CA PHE A 126 -1.99 -14.33 -3.21
C PHE A 126 -1.96 -14.13 -4.74
N ILE A 127 -0.91 -14.63 -5.40
CA ILE A 127 -0.71 -14.53 -6.85
C ILE A 127 -0.81 -15.90 -7.54
N ASP A 128 -1.42 -16.89 -6.88
CA ASP A 128 -1.52 -18.28 -7.35
C ASP A 128 -0.15 -18.86 -7.76
N ALA A 129 0.91 -18.54 -7.00
CA ALA A 129 2.28 -18.86 -7.36
C ALA A 129 2.51 -20.37 -7.58
N ASP A 130 1.77 -21.24 -6.90
CA ASP A 130 1.85 -22.69 -7.09
C ASP A 130 1.56 -23.12 -8.54
N LEU A 131 0.88 -22.28 -9.33
CA LEU A 131 0.54 -22.57 -10.73
C LEU A 131 1.65 -22.19 -11.72
N TRP A 132 2.56 -21.29 -11.36
CA TRP A 132 3.48 -20.68 -12.34
C TRP A 132 4.88 -20.34 -11.82
N LEU A 133 5.04 -20.11 -10.52
CA LEU A 133 6.33 -19.81 -9.92
C LEU A 133 7.09 -21.12 -9.72
N GLN A 134 8.17 -21.30 -10.48
CA GLN A 134 9.01 -22.48 -10.37
C GLN A 134 9.70 -22.51 -9.00
N SER A 135 9.75 -23.70 -8.39
CA SER A 135 10.50 -23.92 -7.16
C SER A 135 11.97 -23.54 -7.39
N TYR A 136 12.50 -22.67 -6.52
CA TYR A 136 13.92 -22.35 -6.57
C TYR A 136 14.73 -23.59 -6.15
N THR A 137 15.38 -24.23 -7.11
CA THR A 137 16.33 -25.33 -6.86
C THR A 137 17.74 -24.77 -6.98
N SER A 138 18.46 -24.69 -5.86
CA SER A 138 19.85 -24.21 -5.76
C SER A 138 20.89 -25.11 -6.44
N GLN A 139 20.48 -26.06 -7.28
CA GLN A 139 21.37 -26.98 -8.01
C GLN A 139 21.75 -26.52 -9.42
N LEU A 140 21.39 -25.30 -9.83
CA LEU A 140 21.67 -24.75 -11.17
C LEU A 140 22.49 -23.45 -11.15
N ILE A 141 23.24 -23.19 -10.08
CA ILE A 141 24.26 -22.13 -10.00
C ILE A 141 25.53 -22.71 -9.39
#